data_AF-A0AA37SQS7-F1
#
_entry.id   AF-A0AA37SQS7-F1
#
_cell.length_a   1.000
_cell.length_b   1.000
_cell.length_c   1.000
_cell.angle_alpha   90.00
_cell.angle_beta   90.00
_cell.angle_gamma   90.00
#
_symmetry.space_group_name_H-M   'P 1'
#
loop_
_entity.id
_entity.type
_entity.pdbx_description
1 polymer ?
#
loop_
_entity_poly.entity_id
_entity_poly.type
_entity_poly.pdbx_seq_one_letter_code
_entity_poly.pdbx_strand_id
1 'polypeptide(L)'
;MRQTNTCPKCQCTEIYVAKGRKHSQNGNKIMISNFKVIPLDHFTCVQCGYTEEWVTDAKSLEVMRKKISQQKPRQNYSDFV
;
A
#
# COMPACT_ATOMS: atom_id res chain seq x y z
N MET A 1 -2.12 -2.11 -12.70
CA MET A 1 -1.89 -0.69 -13.05
C MET A 1 -0.41 -0.32 -13.04
N ARG A 2 0.38 -0.63 -12.00
CA ARG A 2 1.81 -0.26 -12.01
C ARG A 2 2.61 -0.84 -13.19
N GLN A 3 2.41 -2.12 -13.50
CA GLN A 3 3.21 -2.82 -14.52
C GLN A 3 2.66 -2.63 -15.94
N THR A 4 1.34 -2.63 -16.07
CA THR A 4 0.65 -2.66 -17.38
C THR A 4 0.11 -1.30 -17.80
N ASN A 5 0.07 -0.30 -16.92
CA ASN A 5 -0.67 0.97 -17.09
C ASN A 5 -2.16 0.79 -17.44
N THR A 6 -2.74 -0.38 -17.15
CA THR A 6 -4.14 -0.70 -17.42
C THR A 6 -4.82 -1.19 -16.14
N CYS A 7 -6.09 -0.83 -15.96
CA CYS A 7 -6.92 -1.30 -14.86
C CYS A 7 -7.29 -2.79 -15.04
N PRO A 8 -6.95 -3.68 -14.08
CA PRO A 8 -7.24 -5.11 -14.21
C PRO A 8 -8.74 -5.43 -14.08
N LYS A 9 -9.56 -4.49 -13.62
CA LYS A 9 -11.01 -4.67 -13.41
C LYS A 9 -11.83 -4.29 -14.63
N CYS A 10 -11.53 -3.17 -15.27
CA CYS A 10 -12.34 -2.63 -16.36
C CYS A 10 -11.55 -2.31 -17.64
N GLN A 11 -10.25 -2.65 -17.69
CA GLN A 11 -9.35 -2.44 -18.84
C GLN A 11 -9.15 -0.97 -19.27
N CYS A 12 -9.62 0.00 -18.48
CA CYS A 12 -9.36 1.42 -18.70
C CYS A 12 -7.87 1.75 -18.50
N THR A 13 -7.34 2.67 -19.29
CA THR A 13 -5.95 3.15 -19.25
C THR A 13 -5.80 4.52 -18.59
N GLU A 14 -6.91 5.18 -18.24
CA GLU A 14 -6.91 6.44 -17.50
C GLU A 14 -6.67 6.17 -16.00
N ILE A 15 -5.40 6.23 -15.61
CA ILE A 15 -4.95 5.93 -14.25
C ILE A 15 -4.38 7.19 -13.60
N TYR A 16 -4.99 7.63 -12.51
CA TYR A 16 -4.42 8.65 -11.63
C TYR A 16 -3.36 8.02 -10.73
N VAL A 17 -2.20 8.68 -10.58
CA VAL A 17 -1.08 8.19 -9.76
C VAL A 17 -0.67 9.21 -8.72
N ALA A 18 -0.98 8.93 -7.46
CA ALA A 18 -0.47 9.69 -6.32
C ALA A 18 0.82 9.05 -5.79
N LYS A 19 1.95 9.74 -5.98
CA LYS A 19 3.26 9.26 -5.52
C LYS A 19 3.42 9.40 -4.00
N GLY A 20 3.88 8.34 -3.37
CA GLY A 20 4.18 8.33 -1.94
C GLY A 20 5.38 9.23 -1.64
N ARG A 21 5.29 10.04 -0.57
CA ARG A 21 6.41 10.88 -0.10
C ARG A 21 6.70 10.57 1.37
N LYS A 22 7.98 10.29 1.68
CA LYS A 22 8.43 9.98 3.06
C LYS A 22 8.18 11.12 4.06
N HIS A 23 8.24 12.37 3.61
CA HIS A 23 8.16 13.57 4.46
C HIS A 23 6.87 14.37 4.29
N SER A 24 5.80 13.77 3.74
CA SER A 24 4.48 14.42 3.65
C SER A 24 3.60 14.02 4.83
N GLN A 25 3.01 15.01 5.51
CA GLN A 25 2.00 14.80 6.54
C GLN A 25 0.77 14.07 5.96
N ASN A 26 0.41 14.36 4.70
CA ASN A 26 -0.82 13.92 4.03
C ASN A 26 -0.57 12.92 2.88
N GLY A 27 0.53 12.17 2.92
CA GLY A 27 0.88 11.19 1.88
C GLY A 27 0.30 9.80 2.15
N ASN A 28 0.05 9.03 1.08
CA ASN A 28 -0.29 7.61 1.15
C ASN A 28 0.88 6.83 1.77
N LYS A 29 0.68 6.31 2.98
CA LYS A 29 1.74 5.69 3.78
C LYS A 29 1.20 4.66 4.76
N ILE A 30 1.98 3.61 4.99
CA ILE A 30 1.74 2.63 6.06
C ILE A 30 2.59 3.03 7.27
N MET A 31 1.96 3.21 8.42
CA MET A 31 2.66 3.38 9.68
C MET A 31 3.05 2.00 10.23
N ILE A 32 4.36 1.74 10.28
CA ILE A 32 4.89 0.48 10.84
C ILE A 32 5.19 0.66 12.32
N SER A 33 5.67 1.82 12.76
CA SER A 33 5.82 2.18 14.17
C SER A 33 5.82 3.70 14.31
N ASN A 34 5.86 4.23 15.54
CA ASN A 34 5.89 5.67 15.82
C ASN A 34 7.03 6.41 15.09
N PHE A 35 8.11 5.72 14.73
CA PHE A 35 9.27 6.29 14.04
C PHE A 35 9.48 5.75 12.62
N LYS A 36 8.64 4.82 12.14
CA LYS A 36 8.82 4.18 10.83
C LYS A 36 7.54 4.25 10.00
N VAL A 37 7.69 4.89 8.86
CA VAL A 37 6.64 5.12 7.87
C VAL A 37 7.14 4.59 6.52
N ILE A 38 6.28 3.83 5.84
CA ILE A 38 6.53 3.32 4.49
C ILE A 38 5.68 4.11 3.51
N PRO A 39 6.26 4.87 2.57
CA PRO A 39 5.50 5.56 1.53
C PRO A 39 4.93 4.55 0.52
N LEU A 40 3.74 4.84 0.01
CA LEU A 40 3.06 4.05 -1.02
C LEU A 40 2.76 4.90 -2.24
N ASP A 41 3.00 4.36 -3.42
CA ASP A 41 2.40 4.86 -4.65
C ASP A 41 0.98 4.31 -4.75
N HIS A 42 0.01 5.18 -5.03
CA HIS A 42 -1.40 4.80 -5.15
C HIS A 42 -1.87 5.07 -6.56
N PHE A 43 -2.24 4.00 -7.25
CA PHE A 43 -2.77 4.01 -8.60
C PHE A 43 -4.29 3.88 -8.49
N THR A 44 -5.03 4.79 -9.10
CA THR A 44 -6.50 4.80 -9.08
C THR A 44 -7.03 4.81 -10.51
N CYS A 45 -7.85 3.82 -10.86
CA CYS A 45 -8.58 3.83 -12.12
C CYS A 45 -9.69 4.88 -12.06
N VAL A 46 -9.67 5.84 -12.99
CA VAL A 46 -10.65 6.94 -13.01
C VAL A 46 -12.05 6.44 -13.37
N GLN A 47 -12.15 5.36 -14.15
CA GLN A 47 -13.44 4.83 -14.62
C GLN A 47 -14.19 4.00 -13.56
N CYS A 48 -13.50 3.10 -12.85
CA CYS A 48 -14.17 2.16 -11.93
C CYS A 48 -13.79 2.33 -10.46
N GLY A 49 -12.87 3.25 -10.14
CA GLY A 49 -12.40 3.48 -8.78
C GLY A 49 -11.51 2.38 -8.19
N TYR A 50 -11.18 1.33 -8.95
CA TYR A 50 -10.23 0.31 -8.47
C TYR A 50 -8.88 0.95 -8.16
N THR A 51 -8.33 0.64 -6.99
CA THR A 51 -7.05 1.15 -6.53
C THR A 51 -6.02 0.05 -6.34
N GLU A 52 -4.76 0.34 -6.67
CA GLU A 52 -3.60 -0.51 -6.42
C GLU A 52 -2.55 0.33 -5.67
N GLU A 53 -2.06 -0.18 -4.54
CA GLU A 53 -1.00 0.46 -3.76
C GLU A 53 0.32 -0.27 -3.94
N TRP A 54 1.43 0.47 -3.96
CA TRP A 54 2.74 -0.11 -4.23
C TRP A 54 3.86 0.46 -3.37
N VAL A 55 4.64 -0.43 -2.76
CA VAL A 55 5.88 -0.10 -2.04
C VAL A 55 7.05 -0.12 -3.03
N THR A 56 7.68 1.03 -3.24
CA THR A 56 8.70 1.19 -4.28
C THR A 56 10.12 0.90 -3.82
N ASP A 57 10.39 0.89 -2.51
CA ASP A 57 11.75 0.72 -1.99
C ASP A 57 11.98 -0.61 -1.23
N ALA A 58 13.10 -1.26 -1.53
CA ALA A 58 13.46 -2.57 -0.96
C ALA A 58 13.67 -2.53 0.56
N LYS A 59 14.10 -1.39 1.12
CA LYS A 59 14.31 -1.25 2.57
C LYS A 59 12.98 -1.33 3.31
N SER A 60 11.93 -0.70 2.78
CA SER A 60 10.56 -0.80 3.30
C SER A 60 10.02 -2.24 3.22
N LEU A 61 10.27 -2.96 2.13
CA LEU A 61 9.92 -4.38 2.01
C LEU A 61 10.60 -5.23 3.10
N GLU A 62 11.87 -4.98 3.37
CA GLU A 62 12.62 -5.68 4.42
C GLU A 62 12.10 -5.37 5.83
N VAL A 63 11.73 -4.11 6.09
CA VAL A 63 11.08 -3.73 7.34
C VAL A 63 9.76 -4.48 7.54
N MET A 64 8.95 -4.64 6.49
CA MET A 64 7.72 -5.42 6.57
C MET A 64 7.97 -6.91 6.83
N ARG A 65 8.98 -7.53 6.19
CA ARG A 65 9.36 -8.92 6.46
C ARG A 65 9.71 -9.14 7.93
N LYS A 66 10.54 -8.27 8.50
CA LYS A 66 10.92 -8.32 9.92
C LYS A 66 9.71 -8.15 10.86
N LYS A 67 8.72 -7.34 10.47
CA LYS A 67 7.52 -7.17 11.28
C LYS A 67 6.62 -8.40 11.22
N ILE A 68 6.49 -9.07 10.08
CA ILE A 68 5.73 -10.32 9.95
C ILE A 68 6.31 -11.41 10.85
N SER A 69 7.64 -11.57 10.90
CA SER A 69 8.28 -12.55 11.77
C SER A 69 8.11 -12.27 13.27
N GLN A 70 7.69 -11.05 13.63
CA GLN A 70 7.46 -10.59 15.01
C GLN A 70 5.97 -10.48 15.35
N GLN A 71 5.07 -10.63 14.38
CA GLN A 71 3.64 -10.60 14.64
C GLN A 71 3.26 -11.86 15.42
N LYS A 72 2.69 -11.68 16.61
CA LYS A 72 1.95 -12.75 17.28
C LYS A 72 0.84 -13.23 16.33
N PRO A 73 0.46 -14.52 16.37
CA PRO A 73 -0.68 -15.00 15.60
C PRO A 73 -1.87 -14.09 15.89
N ARG A 74 -2.57 -13.64 14.83
CA ARG A 74 -3.80 -12.87 14.97
C ARG A 74 -4.75 -13.70 15.83
N GLN A 75 -5.16 -13.17 17.00
CA GLN A 75 -6.36 -13.70 17.67
C GLN A 75 -7.51 -13.58 16.68
N ASN A 76 -8.31 -14.65 16.56
CA ASN A 76 -9.37 -14.67 15.58
C ASN A 76 -10.44 -13.65 15.98
N TYR A 77 -11.00 -12.96 14.99
CA TYR A 77 -12.11 -12.03 15.22
C TYR A 77 -13.33 -12.72 15.88
N SER A 78 -13.46 -14.05 15.72
CA SER A 78 -14.45 -14.88 16.41
C SER A 78 -14.25 -15.00 17.92
N ASP A 79 -13.10 -14.60 18.46
CA ASP A 79 -12.82 -14.69 19.91
C ASP A 79 -13.43 -13.50 20.68
N PHE A 80 -14.03 -12.55 19.97
CA PHE A 80 -14.61 -11.31 20.49
C PHE A 80 -16.13 -11.18 20.24
N VAL A 81 -16.79 -12.24 19.74
CA VAL A 81 -18.24 -12.30 19.50
C VAL A 81 -18.85 -13.50 20.21
#